data_AF-A0A836SDE0-F1
#
_entry.id   AF-A0A836SDE0-F1
#
_cell.length_a   1.000
_cell.length_b   1.000
_cell.length_c   1.000
_cell.angle_alpha   90.00
_cell.angle_beta   90.00
_cell.angle_gamma   90.00
#
_symmetry.space_group_name_H-M   'P 1'
#
loop_
_entity.id
_entity.type
_entity.pdbx_description
1 polymer ?
#
loop_
_entity_poly.entity_id
_entity_poly.type
_entity_poly.pdbx_seq_one_letter_code
_entity_poly.pdbx_strand_id
1 'polypeptide(L)'
;GSLPPERTALALVDGPLRILGVEEFPAWGARLDLAMDELRELKVPVAGYTSYPGGKEVTGLLRLALCPRDPPDCPSCDGRPCEEIDGVPDRALFAVVLGEGERSPLFGSEEVSFFYLNTGWEVAKVEVPPWVAEDPALLELVHACVLDQVRKGRGYPVALSEAHELAVIKGRERERFYRMVEEAMVRGGMRAERSMKGMSKRRLGT
;
A
#
# COMPACT_ATOMS: atom_id res chain seq x y z
N GLY A 1 -2.43 10.10 -23.20
CA GLY A 1 -3.05 9.32 -24.29
C GLY A 1 -4.39 8.87 -23.78
N SER A 2 -5.48 9.23 -24.46
CA SER A 2 -6.83 8.95 -23.95
C SER A 2 -7.09 7.45 -23.88
N LEU A 3 -7.64 7.00 -22.75
CA LEU A 3 -8.12 5.64 -22.61
C LEU A 3 -9.34 5.44 -23.53
N PRO A 4 -9.48 4.29 -24.23
CA PRO A 4 -10.65 4.01 -25.03
C PRO A 4 -11.93 4.04 -24.16
N PRO A 5 -13.05 4.59 -24.66
CA PRO A 5 -14.27 4.81 -23.88
C PRO A 5 -14.94 3.53 -23.34
N GLU A 6 -14.54 2.35 -23.83
CA GLU A 6 -15.07 1.05 -23.39
C GLU A 6 -14.17 0.33 -22.36
N ARG A 7 -13.03 0.92 -21.98
CA ARG A 7 -12.10 0.26 -21.04
C ARG A 7 -12.30 0.73 -19.61
N THR A 8 -12.71 -0.21 -18.77
CA THR A 8 -12.48 -0.15 -17.33
C THR A 8 -10.98 -0.04 -17.03
N ALA A 9 -10.59 0.99 -16.29
CA ALA A 9 -9.20 1.20 -15.86
C ALA A 9 -9.16 1.47 -14.35
N LEU A 10 -8.06 1.05 -13.72
CA LEU A 10 -7.75 1.28 -12.31
C LEU A 10 -6.26 1.62 -12.24
N ALA A 11 -5.92 2.70 -11.54
CA ALA A 11 -4.54 2.96 -11.13
C ALA A 11 -4.30 2.30 -9.78
N LEU A 12 -3.34 1.38 -9.71
CA LEU A 12 -3.05 0.60 -8.51
C LEU A 12 -1.64 0.88 -8.01
N VAL A 13 -1.50 1.14 -6.72
CA VAL A 13 -0.24 1.39 -6.03
C VAL A 13 0.04 0.24 -5.06
N ASP A 14 1.30 -0.19 -4.99
CA ASP A 14 1.77 -1.18 -4.01
C ASP A 14 2.02 -0.48 -2.67
N GLY A 15 1.19 -0.81 -1.68
CA GLY A 15 1.21 -0.20 -0.36
C GLY A 15 0.20 0.93 -0.17
N PRO A 16 0.39 1.76 0.86
CA PRO A 16 -0.54 2.82 1.22
C PRO A 16 -0.58 3.93 0.17
N LEU A 17 -1.75 4.55 0.00
CA LEU A 17 -1.93 5.63 -0.97
C LEU A 17 -1.21 6.91 -0.53
N ARG A 18 -1.00 7.08 0.79
CA ARG A 18 -0.08 8.11 1.33
C ARG A 18 1.36 7.60 1.26
N ILE A 19 2.16 8.23 0.41
CA ILE A 19 3.60 8.01 0.36
C ILE A 19 4.25 8.79 1.51
N LEU A 20 4.71 8.08 2.54
CA LEU A 20 5.45 8.67 3.66
C LEU A 20 6.70 9.41 3.16
N GLY A 21 6.86 10.67 3.57
CA GLY A 21 8.04 11.49 3.26
C GLY A 21 7.95 12.23 1.92
N VAL A 22 6.82 12.16 1.21
CA VAL A 22 6.63 12.96 -0.02
C VAL A 22 6.62 14.45 0.29
N GLU A 23 6.24 14.83 1.52
CA GLU A 23 6.26 16.20 2.03
C GLU A 23 7.67 16.80 2.06
N GLU A 24 8.72 15.96 2.13
CA GLU A 24 10.11 16.37 2.04
C GLU A 24 10.54 16.70 0.59
N PHE A 25 9.70 16.39 -0.40
CA PHE A 25 9.94 16.61 -1.83
C PHE A 25 8.78 17.35 -2.50
N PRO A 26 8.64 18.68 -2.31
CA PRO A 26 7.48 19.46 -2.75
C PRO A 26 7.18 19.35 -4.26
N ALA A 27 8.22 19.26 -5.09
CA ALA A 27 8.06 19.09 -6.54
C ALA A 27 7.43 17.74 -6.92
N TRP A 28 7.68 16.71 -6.11
CA TRP A 28 7.08 15.38 -6.31
C TRP A 28 5.64 15.35 -5.82
N GLY A 29 5.35 16.00 -4.69
CA GLY A 29 3.98 16.20 -4.19
C GLY A 29 3.09 16.87 -5.22
N ALA A 30 3.51 18.03 -5.76
CA ALA A 30 2.75 18.75 -6.78
C ALA A 30 2.50 17.92 -8.05
N ARG A 31 3.46 17.07 -8.44
CA ARG A 31 3.30 16.17 -9.59
C ARG A 31 2.30 15.05 -9.30
N LEU A 32 2.28 14.54 -8.08
CA LEU A 32 1.31 13.53 -7.64
C LEU A 32 -0.10 14.12 -7.63
N ASP A 33 -0.27 15.34 -7.11
CA ASP A 33 -1.56 16.03 -7.09
C ASP A 33 -2.11 16.22 -8.51
N LEU A 34 -1.29 16.72 -9.44
CA LEU A 34 -1.67 16.86 -10.85
C LEU A 34 -2.08 15.54 -11.49
N ALA A 35 -1.38 14.44 -11.17
CA ALA A 35 -1.72 13.12 -11.68
C ALA A 35 -3.04 12.60 -11.07
N MET A 36 -3.29 12.86 -9.79
CA MET A 36 -4.54 12.51 -9.12
C MET A 36 -5.73 13.28 -9.70
N ASP A 37 -5.53 14.57 -10.01
CA ASP A 37 -6.54 15.41 -10.67
C ASP A 37 -6.84 14.91 -12.10
N GLU A 38 -5.82 14.59 -12.89
CA GLU A 38 -6.00 14.04 -14.24
C GLU A 38 -6.77 12.71 -14.21
N LEU A 39 -6.42 11.81 -13.29
CA LEU A 39 -7.13 10.53 -13.12
C LEU A 39 -8.58 10.73 -12.67
N ARG A 40 -8.83 11.72 -11.81
CA ARG A 40 -10.18 12.11 -11.38
C ARG A 40 -11.02 12.64 -12.54
N GLU A 41 -10.47 13.53 -13.36
CA GLU A 41 -11.14 14.07 -14.56
C GLU A 41 -11.46 12.96 -15.57
N LEU A 42 -10.55 11.99 -15.73
CA LEU A 42 -10.73 10.82 -16.60
C LEU A 42 -11.62 9.73 -15.99
N LYS A 43 -12.10 9.90 -14.75
CA LYS A 43 -12.87 8.90 -14.00
C LYS A 43 -12.16 7.54 -13.88
N VAL A 44 -10.84 7.57 -13.77
CA VAL A 44 -10.01 6.39 -13.51
C VAL A 44 -9.72 6.32 -12.02
N PRO A 45 -10.35 5.43 -11.25
CA PRO A 45 -10.13 5.36 -9.82
C PRO A 45 -8.68 4.99 -9.49
N VAL A 46 -8.23 5.42 -8.31
CA VAL A 46 -6.92 5.11 -7.75
C VAL A 46 -7.10 4.31 -6.48
N ALA A 47 -6.30 3.27 -6.31
CA ALA A 47 -6.28 2.47 -5.09
C ALA A 47 -4.85 2.11 -4.65
N GLY A 48 -4.61 2.12 -3.35
CA GLY A 48 -3.44 1.50 -2.72
C GLY A 48 -3.80 0.09 -2.24
N TYR A 49 -2.97 -0.90 -2.53
CA TYR A 49 -3.15 -2.28 -2.08
C TYR A 49 -2.07 -2.64 -1.06
N THR A 50 -2.47 -2.93 0.17
CA THR A 50 -1.57 -3.44 1.21
C THR A 50 -1.89 -4.91 1.48
N SER A 51 -0.98 -5.78 1.06
CA SER A 51 -1.00 -7.21 1.40
C SER A 51 -0.73 -7.42 2.89
N TYR A 52 -1.42 -8.38 3.49
CA TYR A 52 -1.27 -8.83 4.86
C TYR A 52 -1.04 -7.69 5.90
N PRO A 53 -1.97 -6.71 6.00
CA PRO A 53 -1.77 -5.49 6.76
C PRO A 53 -1.62 -5.78 8.27
N GLY A 54 -0.66 -5.10 8.90
CA GLY A 54 -0.40 -5.16 10.35
C GLY A 54 -1.27 -4.22 11.20
N GLY A 55 -2.10 -3.41 10.55
CA GLY A 55 -2.92 -2.35 11.15
C GLY A 55 -3.93 -2.82 12.19
N LYS A 56 -4.33 -1.88 13.05
CA LYS A 56 -5.23 -2.05 14.20
C LYS A 56 -6.19 -0.86 14.33
N GLU A 57 -6.51 -0.21 13.22
CA GLU A 57 -7.36 0.97 13.16
C GLU A 57 -8.77 0.64 13.66
N VAL A 58 -9.35 -0.47 13.21
CA VAL A 58 -10.72 -0.88 13.56
C VAL A 58 -10.76 -1.58 14.91
N THR A 59 -9.86 -2.53 15.18
CA THR A 59 -9.79 -3.21 16.48
C THR A 59 -9.43 -2.25 17.60
N GLY A 60 -8.57 -1.25 17.34
CA GLY A 60 -8.27 -0.17 18.27
C GLY A 60 -9.49 0.67 18.63
N LEU A 61 -10.29 1.07 17.64
CA LEU A 61 -11.57 1.78 17.87
C LEU A 61 -12.55 0.92 18.67
N LEU A 62 -12.67 -0.37 18.33
CA LEU A 62 -13.53 -1.31 19.05
C LEU A 62 -13.11 -1.44 20.52
N ARG A 63 -11.80 -1.47 20.81
CA ARG A 63 -11.28 -1.49 22.19
C ARG A 63 -11.68 -0.25 22.98
N LEU A 64 -11.66 0.93 22.37
CA LEU A 64 -12.10 2.16 23.00
C LEU A 64 -13.61 2.14 23.27
N ALA A 65 -14.41 1.68 22.31
CA ALA A 65 -15.86 1.58 22.45
C ALA A 65 -16.30 0.58 23.54
N LEU A 66 -15.53 -0.49 23.75
CA LEU A 66 -15.77 -1.49 24.80
C LEU A 66 -15.21 -1.09 26.17
N CYS A 67 -14.51 0.06 26.27
CA CYS A 67 -13.92 0.48 27.53
C CYS A 67 -15.02 0.93 28.51
N PRO A 68 -15.09 0.36 29.72
CA PRO A 68 -16.07 0.78 30.73
C PRO A 68 -15.69 2.11 31.42
N ARG A 69 -14.53 2.69 31.10
CA ARG A 69 -14.05 3.95 31.71
C ARG A 69 -14.22 5.11 30.75
N ASP A 70 -14.59 6.26 31.30
CA ASP A 70 -14.66 7.55 30.61
C ASP A 70 -13.91 8.63 31.43
N PRO A 71 -12.72 9.10 30.98
CA PRO A 71 -12.05 8.74 29.73
C PRO A 71 -11.42 7.32 29.76
N PRO A 72 -11.18 6.70 28.59
CA PRO A 72 -10.50 5.42 28.49
C PRO A 72 -9.10 5.42 29.10
N ASP A 73 -8.73 4.34 29.80
CA ASP A 73 -7.40 4.13 30.40
C ASP A 73 -6.83 2.78 29.96
N CYS A 74 -6.25 2.79 28.76
CA CYS A 74 -5.76 1.61 28.03
C CYS A 74 -4.49 0.95 28.58
N PRO A 75 -3.53 1.66 29.21
CA PRO A 75 -2.40 1.00 29.90
C PRO A 75 -2.84 0.11 31.06
N SER A 76 -4.00 0.41 31.66
CA SER A 76 -4.68 -0.23 32.79
C SER A 76 -5.42 -1.56 32.58
N CYS A 77 -5.26 -2.30 31.48
CA CYS A 77 -6.32 -3.20 30.94
C CYS A 77 -6.65 -4.53 31.63
N ASP A 78 -6.09 -4.85 32.80
CA ASP A 78 -6.27 -6.16 33.45
C ASP A 78 -7.75 -6.55 33.71
N GLY A 79 -8.15 -7.71 33.19
CA GLY A 79 -9.43 -8.35 33.48
C GLY A 79 -10.64 -7.71 32.79
N ARG A 80 -10.43 -6.98 31.70
CA ARG A 80 -11.48 -6.21 31.00
C ARG A 80 -11.80 -6.79 29.61
N PRO A 81 -13.04 -6.65 29.10
CA PRO A 81 -13.39 -7.16 27.77
C PRO A 81 -12.52 -6.59 26.62
N CYS A 82 -12.01 -5.37 26.76
CA CYS A 82 -11.12 -4.75 25.77
C CYS A 82 -9.68 -5.30 25.79
N GLU A 83 -9.33 -6.16 26.76
CA GLU A 83 -8.06 -6.91 26.80
C GLU A 83 -8.05 -8.06 25.79
N GLU A 84 -9.18 -8.75 25.60
CA GLU A 84 -9.30 -9.89 24.68
C GLU A 84 -9.02 -9.52 23.22
N ILE A 85 -9.24 -8.25 22.87
CA ILE A 85 -9.03 -7.70 21.52
C ILE A 85 -7.67 -6.97 21.43
N ASP A 86 -6.92 -6.89 22.53
CA ASP A 86 -5.57 -6.32 22.49
C ASP A 86 -4.66 -7.16 21.59
N GLY A 87 -3.79 -6.50 20.83
CA GLY A 87 -2.88 -7.19 19.95
C GLY A 87 -3.51 -7.69 18.64
N VAL A 88 -4.83 -7.84 18.55
CA VAL A 88 -5.53 -8.41 17.38
C VAL A 88 -5.46 -7.45 16.19
N PRO A 89 -4.83 -7.86 15.07
CA PRO A 89 -4.80 -7.05 13.86
C PRO A 89 -6.16 -7.08 13.15
N ASP A 90 -6.51 -6.00 12.46
CA ASP A 90 -7.79 -5.88 11.75
C ASP A 90 -7.99 -7.01 10.73
N ARG A 91 -6.92 -7.47 10.07
CA ARG A 91 -6.99 -8.62 9.15
C ARG A 91 -7.51 -9.90 9.81
N ALA A 92 -7.23 -10.11 11.11
CA ALA A 92 -7.69 -11.30 11.83
C ALA A 92 -9.19 -11.20 12.15
N LEU A 93 -9.66 -10.01 12.50
CA LEU A 93 -11.09 -9.73 12.67
C LEU A 93 -11.84 -9.98 11.35
N PHE A 94 -11.40 -9.37 10.26
CA PHE A 94 -12.08 -9.47 8.98
C PHE A 94 -11.92 -10.82 8.28
N ALA A 95 -10.92 -11.63 8.64
CA ALA A 95 -10.82 -13.01 8.18
C ALA A 95 -11.95 -13.90 8.73
N VAL A 96 -12.54 -13.52 9.87
CA VAL A 96 -13.69 -14.22 10.46
C VAL A 96 -15.01 -13.64 9.98
N VAL A 97 -15.07 -12.32 9.79
CA VAL A 97 -16.32 -11.60 9.48
C VAL A 97 -16.68 -11.64 7.98
N LEU A 98 -15.68 -11.60 7.09
CA LEU A 98 -15.91 -11.51 5.64
C LEU A 98 -15.81 -12.87 4.97
N GLY A 99 -16.76 -13.18 4.10
CA GLY A 99 -16.66 -14.26 3.13
C GLY A 99 -15.67 -13.95 2.00
N GLU A 100 -15.31 -14.95 1.20
CA GLU A 100 -14.44 -14.76 0.03
C GLU A 100 -15.04 -13.75 -0.96
N GLY A 101 -14.25 -12.76 -1.35
CA GLY A 101 -14.63 -11.70 -2.28
C GLY A 101 -15.40 -10.55 -1.61
N GLU A 102 -15.79 -10.68 -0.35
CA GLU A 102 -16.49 -9.63 0.38
C GLU A 102 -15.53 -8.56 0.90
N ARG A 103 -16.03 -7.32 0.95
CA ARG A 103 -15.33 -6.20 1.57
C ARG A 103 -16.06 -5.70 2.79
N SER A 104 -15.31 -5.15 3.75
CA SER A 104 -15.87 -4.39 4.86
C SER A 104 -16.55 -3.09 4.36
N PRO A 105 -17.29 -2.40 5.24
CA PRO A 105 -17.59 -0.98 5.06
C PRO A 105 -16.33 -0.14 4.87
N LEU A 106 -16.51 1.09 4.40
CA LEU A 106 -15.45 2.07 4.34
C LEU A 106 -15.17 2.64 5.73
N PHE A 107 -13.88 2.79 6.02
CA PHE A 107 -13.33 3.47 7.18
C PHE A 107 -12.41 4.59 6.68
N GLY A 108 -12.15 5.62 7.48
CA GLY A 108 -11.16 6.62 7.10
C GLY A 108 -11.47 8.03 7.59
N SER A 109 -10.68 8.97 7.09
CA SER A 109 -10.78 10.41 7.35
C SER A 109 -11.07 11.17 6.05
N GLU A 110 -11.10 12.51 6.13
CA GLU A 110 -11.22 13.40 4.96
C GLU A 110 -10.05 13.27 3.96
N GLU A 111 -8.95 12.63 4.34
CA GLU A 111 -7.75 12.53 3.50
C GLU A 111 -7.65 11.19 2.75
N VAL A 112 -8.05 10.11 3.40
CA VAL A 112 -7.99 8.76 2.83
C VAL A 112 -9.07 7.89 3.44
N SER A 113 -9.73 7.13 2.58
CA SER A 113 -10.67 6.09 2.96
C SER A 113 -10.09 4.72 2.64
N PHE A 114 -10.52 3.69 3.35
CA PHE A 114 -10.06 2.33 3.14
C PHE A 114 -11.12 1.31 3.50
N PHE A 115 -10.97 0.11 2.97
CA PHE A 115 -11.75 -1.06 3.36
C PHE A 115 -10.83 -2.29 3.41
N TYR A 116 -11.27 -3.31 4.14
CA TYR A 116 -10.65 -4.62 4.12
C TYR A 116 -11.37 -5.51 3.10
N LEU A 117 -10.61 -6.27 2.33
CA LEU A 117 -11.11 -7.20 1.32
C LEU A 117 -10.59 -8.60 1.63
N ASN A 118 -11.50 -9.55 1.83
CA ASN A 118 -11.13 -10.96 1.84
C ASN A 118 -11.01 -11.43 0.37
N THR A 119 -9.80 -11.76 -0.05
CA THR A 119 -9.52 -12.16 -1.43
C THR A 119 -9.71 -13.64 -1.69
N GLY A 120 -9.90 -14.45 -0.65
CA GLY A 120 -9.82 -15.91 -0.68
C GLY A 120 -8.42 -16.46 -0.36
N TRP A 121 -7.38 -15.63 -0.45
CA TRP A 121 -6.01 -15.97 -0.04
C TRP A 121 -5.62 -15.27 1.26
N GLU A 122 -6.02 -14.01 1.39
CA GLU A 122 -5.72 -13.17 2.54
C GLU A 122 -6.81 -12.11 2.73
N VAL A 123 -6.74 -11.40 3.85
CA VAL A 123 -7.45 -10.14 4.00
C VAL A 123 -6.47 -9.00 3.72
N ALA A 124 -6.69 -8.30 2.62
CA ALA A 124 -5.91 -7.13 2.22
C ALA A 124 -6.59 -5.83 2.68
N LYS A 125 -5.80 -4.77 2.83
CA LYS A 125 -6.31 -3.40 3.00
C LYS A 125 -6.24 -2.68 1.67
N VAL A 126 -7.35 -2.11 1.24
CA VAL A 126 -7.46 -1.30 0.02
C VAL A 126 -7.76 0.14 0.42
N GLU A 127 -6.88 1.05 0.07
CA GLU A 127 -7.02 2.49 0.33
C GLU A 127 -7.44 3.22 -0.94
N VAL A 128 -8.32 4.20 -0.81
CA VAL A 128 -8.86 5.01 -1.92
C VAL A 128 -8.95 6.48 -1.50
N PRO A 129 -8.78 7.43 -2.43
CA PRO A 129 -8.98 8.84 -2.12
C PRO A 129 -10.48 9.15 -1.90
N PRO A 130 -10.80 10.27 -1.22
CA PRO A 130 -12.19 10.63 -0.90
C PRO A 130 -13.13 10.65 -2.10
N TRP A 131 -12.68 11.19 -3.24
CA TRP A 131 -13.50 11.28 -4.45
C TRP A 131 -13.86 9.93 -5.08
N VAL A 132 -13.09 8.87 -4.81
CA VAL A 132 -13.43 7.49 -5.19
C VAL A 132 -14.38 6.89 -4.16
N ALA A 133 -14.17 7.17 -2.87
CA ALA A 133 -15.02 6.69 -1.79
C ALA A 133 -16.45 7.22 -1.87
N GLU A 134 -16.62 8.47 -2.34
CA GLU A 134 -17.90 9.16 -2.48
C GLU A 134 -18.71 8.76 -3.72
N ASP A 135 -18.08 8.12 -4.71
CA ASP A 135 -18.71 7.68 -5.96
C ASP A 135 -18.88 6.13 -5.94
N PRO A 136 -20.09 5.62 -5.66
CA PRO A 136 -20.31 4.17 -5.51
C PRO A 136 -19.87 3.36 -6.72
N ALA A 137 -20.04 3.90 -7.94
CA ALA A 137 -19.66 3.19 -9.16
C ALA A 137 -18.14 3.03 -9.27
N LEU A 138 -17.37 4.06 -8.87
CA LEU A 138 -15.91 3.99 -8.84
C LEU A 138 -15.42 3.05 -7.74
N LEU A 139 -16.05 3.08 -6.57
CA LEU A 139 -15.72 2.18 -5.47
C LEU A 139 -15.98 0.71 -5.81
N GLU A 140 -17.11 0.41 -6.43
CA GLU A 140 -17.42 -0.94 -6.95
C GLU A 140 -16.42 -1.36 -8.02
N LEU A 141 -16.00 -0.43 -8.88
CA LEU A 141 -14.97 -0.69 -9.88
C LEU A 141 -13.63 -1.06 -9.25
N VAL A 142 -13.18 -0.32 -8.23
CA VAL A 142 -11.97 -0.65 -7.47
C VAL A 142 -12.08 -2.07 -6.89
N HIS A 143 -13.18 -2.37 -6.21
CA HIS A 143 -13.40 -3.68 -5.59
C HIS A 143 -13.33 -4.81 -6.63
N ALA A 144 -14.09 -4.69 -7.73
CA ALA A 144 -14.12 -5.70 -8.78
C ALA A 144 -12.74 -5.89 -9.45
N CYS A 145 -12.06 -4.79 -9.79
CA CYS A 145 -10.75 -4.83 -10.43
C CYS A 145 -9.68 -5.42 -9.51
N VAL A 146 -9.61 -5.01 -8.24
CA VAL A 146 -8.64 -5.58 -7.30
C VAL A 146 -8.84 -7.09 -7.15
N LEU A 147 -10.09 -7.55 -7.00
CA LEU A 147 -10.39 -8.97 -6.88
C LEU A 147 -10.00 -9.76 -8.15
N ASP A 148 -10.28 -9.22 -9.33
CA ASP A 148 -9.85 -9.79 -10.62
C ASP A 148 -8.32 -9.89 -10.73
N GLN A 149 -7.60 -8.84 -10.37
CA GLN A 149 -6.13 -8.82 -10.40
C GLN A 149 -5.53 -9.83 -9.41
N VAL A 150 -6.09 -9.94 -8.20
CA VAL A 150 -5.64 -10.91 -7.20
C VAL A 150 -5.88 -12.35 -7.66
N ARG A 151 -7.03 -12.63 -8.27
CA ARG A 151 -7.34 -13.96 -8.84
C ARG A 151 -6.37 -14.33 -9.95
N LYS A 152 -6.07 -13.38 -10.85
CA LYS A 152 -5.09 -13.58 -11.94
C LYS A 152 -3.67 -13.82 -11.41
N GLY A 153 -3.26 -13.09 -10.36
CA GLY A 153 -1.95 -13.23 -9.73
C GLY A 153 -1.87 -14.28 -8.61
N ARG A 154 -2.92 -15.09 -8.41
CA ARG A 154 -2.98 -16.18 -7.42
C ARG A 154 -2.71 -15.74 -5.97
N GLY A 155 -3.34 -14.65 -5.56
CA GLY A 155 -3.28 -14.16 -4.18
C GLY A 155 -2.62 -12.78 -4.02
N TYR A 156 -2.12 -12.19 -5.10
CA TYR A 156 -1.62 -10.81 -5.14
C TYR A 156 -1.96 -10.17 -6.50
N PRO A 157 -2.19 -8.85 -6.59
CA PRO A 157 -2.51 -8.21 -7.87
C PRO A 157 -1.38 -8.43 -8.91
N VAL A 158 -1.69 -9.13 -10.00
CA VAL A 158 -0.70 -9.44 -11.05
C VAL A 158 -0.04 -8.18 -11.64
N ALA A 159 -0.80 -7.10 -11.84
CA ALA A 159 -0.27 -5.83 -12.32
C ALA A 159 0.81 -5.25 -11.40
N LEU A 160 0.69 -5.41 -10.07
CA LEU A 160 1.71 -4.96 -9.12
C LEU A 160 2.95 -5.87 -9.16
N SER A 161 2.76 -7.19 -9.28
CA SER A 161 3.87 -8.13 -9.47
C SER A 161 4.67 -7.80 -10.73
N GLU A 162 3.99 -7.60 -11.87
CA GLU A 162 4.62 -7.25 -13.14
C GLU A 162 5.32 -5.88 -13.06
N ALA A 163 4.70 -4.89 -12.43
CA ALA A 163 5.31 -3.58 -12.22
C ALA A 163 6.58 -3.67 -11.38
N HIS A 164 6.59 -4.50 -10.33
CA HIS A 164 7.78 -4.75 -9.52
C HIS A 164 8.88 -5.42 -10.37
N GLU A 165 8.57 -6.44 -11.17
CA GLU A 165 9.54 -7.09 -12.06
C GLU A 165 10.15 -6.14 -13.11
N LEU A 166 9.35 -5.20 -13.63
CA LEU A 166 9.81 -4.17 -14.57
C LEU A 166 10.61 -3.07 -13.87
N ALA A 167 10.33 -2.76 -12.61
CA ALA A 167 11.05 -1.79 -11.79
C ALA A 167 12.35 -2.34 -11.20
N VAL A 168 12.54 -3.66 -11.16
CA VAL A 168 13.84 -4.27 -10.86
C VAL A 168 14.81 -3.92 -11.99
N ILE A 169 15.63 -2.89 -11.73
CA ILE A 169 16.82 -2.55 -12.49
C ILE A 169 17.64 -3.84 -12.66
N LYS A 170 17.58 -4.44 -13.85
CA LYS A 170 18.29 -5.68 -14.18
C LYS A 170 19.77 -5.47 -13.86
N GLY A 171 20.47 -6.47 -13.32
CA GLY A 171 21.83 -6.32 -12.77
C GLY A 171 22.85 -5.56 -13.66
N ARG A 172 22.67 -5.57 -14.99
CA ARG A 172 23.43 -4.77 -15.96
C ARG A 172 23.24 -3.25 -15.86
N GLU A 173 22.05 -2.76 -15.54
CA GLU A 173 21.80 -1.33 -15.34
C GLU A 173 22.33 -0.83 -14.00
N ARG A 174 22.30 -1.68 -12.97
CA ARG A 174 22.90 -1.37 -11.66
C ARG A 174 24.40 -1.11 -11.77
N GLU A 175 25.10 -1.93 -12.56
CA GLU A 175 26.53 -1.77 -12.85
C GLU A 175 26.82 -0.47 -13.63
N ARG A 176 25.93 -0.10 -14.56
CA ARG A 176 26.04 1.15 -15.33
C ARG A 176 25.79 2.38 -14.45
N PHE A 177 24.80 2.32 -13.55
CA PHE A 177 24.53 3.36 -12.57
C PHE A 177 25.71 3.57 -11.62
N TYR A 178 26.26 2.50 -11.03
CA TYR A 178 27.43 2.62 -10.15
C TYR A 178 28.67 3.10 -10.89
N ARG A 179 28.86 2.71 -12.16
CA ARG A 179 29.95 3.25 -12.99
C ARG A 179 29.78 4.74 -13.25
N MET A 180 28.57 5.22 -13.55
CA MET A 180 28.29 6.66 -13.71
C MET A 180 28.53 7.44 -12.42
N VAL A 181 28.15 6.88 -11.27
CA VAL A 181 28.41 7.49 -9.95
C VAL A 181 29.91 7.50 -9.63
N GLU A 182 30.64 6.41 -9.88
CA GLU A 182 32.11 6.36 -9.73
C GLU A 182 32.78 7.39 -10.66
N GLU A 183 32.38 7.49 -11.92
CA GLU A 183 32.93 8.47 -12.88
C GLU A 183 32.66 9.92 -12.45
N ALA A 184 31.48 10.21 -11.88
CA ALA A 184 31.13 11.54 -11.36
C ALA A 184 31.93 11.87 -10.08
N MET A 185 32.12 10.91 -9.18
CA MET A 185 32.92 11.07 -7.95
C MET A 185 34.41 11.29 -8.25
N VAL A 186 34.96 10.56 -9.24
CA VAL A 186 36.34 10.73 -9.70
C VAL A 186 36.54 12.11 -10.35
N ARG A 187 35.58 12.58 -11.17
CA ARG A 187 35.63 13.95 -11.73
C ARG A 187 35.56 15.04 -10.66
N GLY A 188 34.90 14.77 -9.53
CA GLY A 188 34.82 15.67 -8.38
C GLY A 188 35.98 15.59 -7.38
N GLY A 189 37.03 14.79 -7.65
CA GLY A 189 38.20 14.69 -6.79
C GLY A 189 38.03 13.86 -5.50
N MET A 190 36.92 13.12 -5.35
CA MET A 190 36.67 12.28 -4.18
C MET A 190 37.06 10.83 -4.45
N ARG A 191 37.86 10.22 -3.56
CA ARG A 191 38.20 8.79 -3.64
C ARG A 191 37.01 7.95 -3.17
N ALA A 192 36.48 7.12 -4.06
CA ALA A 192 35.47 6.11 -3.71
C ALA A 192 36.13 5.00 -2.87
N GLU A 193 36.05 5.11 -1.54
CA GLU A 193 36.43 4.01 -0.66
C GLU A 193 35.36 2.92 -0.69
N ARG A 194 35.67 1.82 -1.36
CA ARG A 194 34.82 0.62 -1.42
C ARG A 194 34.76 -0.02 -0.04
N SER A 195 33.59 0.01 0.61
CA SER A 195 33.36 -0.65 1.90
C SER A 195 33.53 -2.17 1.79
N MET A 196 34.35 -2.74 2.69
CA MET A 196 34.68 -4.17 2.78
C MET A 196 33.47 -5.11 3.00
N LYS A 197 32.26 -4.60 3.24
CA LYS A 197 31.04 -5.41 3.31
C LYS A 197 30.64 -6.05 1.97
N GLY A 198 31.07 -5.48 0.84
CA GLY A 198 30.83 -6.05 -0.50
C GLY A 198 31.74 -7.25 -0.85
N MET A 199 32.89 -7.39 -0.18
CA MET A 199 33.85 -8.48 -0.46
C MET A 199 33.46 -9.80 0.22
N SER A 200 32.74 -9.77 1.34
CA SER A 200 32.38 -10.97 2.11
C SER A 200 31.36 -11.86 1.37
N LYS A 201 30.46 -11.28 0.56
CA LYS A 201 29.47 -12.03 -0.25
C LYS A 201 30.03 -12.69 -1.51
N ARG A 202 31.33 -12.56 -1.81
CA ARG A 202 32.00 -13.28 -2.91
C ARG A 202 32.87 -14.46 -2.47
N ARG A 203 33.02 -14.70 -1.15
CA ARG A 203 33.81 -15.83 -0.62
C ARG A 203 32.99 -16.95 0.01
N LEU A 204 31.68 -16.77 0.19
CA LEU A 204 30.77 -17.83 0.62
C LEU A 204 29.91 -18.23 -0.58
N GLY A 205 30.57 -18.89 -1.51
CA GLY A 205 30.03 -19.46 -2.74
C GLY A 205 30.92 -20.63 -3.15
N THR A 206 30.91 -21.64 -2.29
CA THR A 206 31.25 -23.05 -2.57
C THR A 206 30.15 -23.87 -1.96
#